data_AF-A0A925ZPK5-F1
#
_entry.id   AF-A0A925ZPK5-F1
#
_cell.length_a   1.000
_cell.length_b   1.000
_cell.length_c   1.000
_cell.angle_alpha   90.00
_cell.angle_beta   90.00
_cell.angle_gamma   90.00
#
_symmetry.space_group_name_H-M   'P 1'
#
loop_
_entity.id
_entity.type
_entity.pdbx_description
1 polymer ?
#
loop_
_entity_poly.entity_id
_entity_poly.type
_entity_poly.pdbx_seq_one_letter_code
_entity_poly.pdbx_strand_id
1 'polypeptide(L)' 'MPLVATFSIVAHDAATGDVGVAVASKFLAVGSVVPWARADAGAVATQSFANVRFGPDGLALLAQGADAETTLAQL' A
#
# COMPACT_ATOMS: atom_id res chain seq x y z
N MET A 1 -10.04 -11.30 -24.64
CA MET A 1 -10.35 -11.36 -23.20
C MET A 1 -10.51 -9.94 -22.67
N PRO A 2 -11.49 -9.64 -21.81
CA PRO A 2 -11.60 -8.29 -21.22
C PRO A 2 -10.34 -7.97 -20.41
N LEU A 3 -9.91 -6.71 -20.47
CA LEU A 3 -8.71 -6.23 -19.78
C LEU A 3 -8.90 -6.41 -18.27
N VAL A 4 -8.05 -7.22 -17.63
CA VAL A 4 -7.99 -7.32 -16.17
C VAL A 4 -7.02 -6.25 -15.71
N ALA A 5 -7.56 -5.17 -15.15
CA ALA A 5 -6.77 -4.09 -14.59
C ALA A 5 -7.04 -3.99 -13.08
N THR A 6 -5.97 -3.75 -12.34
CA THR A 6 -6.03 -3.31 -10.94
C THR A 6 -5.43 -1.92 -10.89
N PHE A 7 -6.08 -1.01 -10.18
CA PHE A 7 -5.56 0.31 -9.92
C PHE A 7 -5.66 0.60 -8.42
N SER A 8 -4.63 1.23 -7.88
CA SER A 8 -4.55 1.65 -6.50
C SER A 8 -3.99 3.05 -6.39
N ILE A 9 -4.30 3.72 -5.28
CA ILE A 9 -3.81 5.05 -4.96
C ILE A 9 -3.44 5.09 -3.47
N VAL A 10 -2.31 5.73 -3.18
CA VAL A 10 -1.89 6.11 -1.84
C VAL A 10 -1.91 7.63 -1.76
N ALA A 11 -2.44 8.19 -0.67
CA ALA A 11 -2.52 9.62 -0.46
C ALA A 11 -2.15 9.99 0.98
N HIS A 12 -1.62 11.20 1.14
CA HIS A 12 -1.32 11.82 2.43
C HIS A 12 -2.01 13.20 2.45
N ASP A 13 -2.77 13.46 3.50
CA ASP A 13 -3.35 14.78 3.76
C ASP A 13 -2.42 15.58 4.66
N ALA A 14 -1.75 16.59 4.09
CA ALA A 14 -0.79 17.42 4.81
C ALA A 14 -1.42 18.30 5.91
N ALA A 15 -2.74 18.53 5.89
CA ALA A 15 -3.41 19.34 6.90
C ALA A 15 -3.67 18.56 8.20
N THR A 16 -3.94 17.26 8.10
CA THR A 16 -4.29 16.38 9.22
C THR A 16 -3.18 15.41 9.59
N GLY A 17 -2.28 15.11 8.65
CA GLY A 17 -1.29 14.05 8.76
C GLY A 17 -1.84 12.66 8.41
N ASP A 18 -3.12 12.56 8.00
CA ASP A 18 -3.73 11.27 7.69
C ASP A 18 -3.15 10.67 6.40
N VAL A 19 -3.06 9.34 6.39
CA VAL A 19 -2.65 8.55 5.23
C VAL A 19 -3.73 7.55 4.86
N GLY A 20 -3.93 7.37 3.56
CA GLY A 20 -4.94 6.47 3.03
C GLY A 20 -4.43 5.69 1.84
N VAL A 21 -4.99 4.49 1.65
CA VAL A 21 -4.79 3.67 0.46
C VAL A 21 -6.11 3.08 0.00
N ALA A 22 -6.34 3.12 -1.31
CA ALA A 22 -7.51 2.53 -1.95
C ALA A 22 -7.10 1.68 -3.15
N VAL A 23 -7.93 0.68 -3.47
CA VAL A 23 -7.72 -0.22 -4.61
C VAL A 23 -9.07 -0.58 -5.23
N ALA A 24 -9.09 -0.75 -6.55
CA ALA A 24 -10.17 -1.41 -7.25
C ALA A 24 -9.61 -2.43 -8.24
N SER A 25 -10.29 -3.58 -8.33
CA SER A 25 -9.87 -4.69 -9.17
C SER A 25 -11.06 -5.58 -9.51
N LYS A 26 -10.92 -6.36 -10.58
CA LYS A 26 -11.79 -7.51 -10.85
C LYS A 26 -11.45 -8.72 -9.96
N PHE A 27 -10.33 -8.68 -9.24
CA PHE A 27 -9.97 -9.69 -8.25
C PHE A 27 -10.89 -9.64 -7.03
N LEU A 28 -11.43 -10.80 -6.63
CA LEU A 28 -12.33 -10.90 -5.49
C LEU A 28 -11.62 -10.53 -4.20
N ALA A 29 -12.27 -9.74 -3.35
CA ALA A 29 -11.76 -9.33 -2.05
C ALA A 29 -10.36 -8.66 -2.09
N VAL A 30 -10.04 -7.91 -3.16
CA VAL A 30 -8.75 -7.22 -3.31
C VAL A 30 -8.34 -6.34 -2.11
N GLY A 31 -9.34 -5.83 -1.37
CA GLY A 31 -9.15 -5.05 -0.15
C GLY A 31 -8.46 -5.80 1.00
N SER A 32 -8.45 -7.13 1.01
CA SER A 32 -7.70 -7.92 2.02
C SER A 32 -6.25 -8.22 1.61
N VAL A 33 -5.84 -7.79 0.41
CA VAL A 33 -4.54 -8.15 -0.18
C VAL A 33 -3.68 -6.91 -0.42
N VAL A 34 -4.24 -5.92 -1.13
CA VAL A 34 -3.47 -4.80 -1.67
C VAL A 34 -3.28 -3.64 -0.68
N PRO A 35 -4.33 -3.11 -0.02
CA PRO A 35 -4.21 -1.89 0.77
C PRO A 35 -3.75 -2.19 2.20
N TRP A 36 -2.65 -1.57 2.61
CA TRP A 36 -2.14 -1.59 3.98
C TRP A 36 -1.95 -0.16 4.48
N ALA A 37 -2.44 0.15 5.67
CA ALA A 37 -2.27 1.45 6.31
C ALA A 37 -2.14 1.32 7.82
N ARG A 38 -1.34 2.20 8.42
CA ARG A 38 -1.16 2.31 9.87
C ARG A 38 -0.90 3.77 10.24
N ALA A 39 -1.66 4.28 11.21
CA ALA A 39 -1.66 5.71 11.56
C ALA A 39 -0.29 6.24 12.04
N ASP A 40 0.52 5.37 12.65
CA ASP A 40 1.85 5.67 13.19
C ASP A 40 2.99 5.36 12.20
N ALA A 41 2.69 4.99 10.95
CA ALA A 41 3.70 4.60 9.97
C ALA A 41 3.47 5.20 8.57
N GLY A 42 2.32 4.92 7.95
CA GLY A 42 2.11 5.23 6.53
C GLY A 42 1.12 4.29 5.86
N ALA A 43 1.22 4.21 4.53
CA ALA A 43 0.39 3.34 3.71
C ALA A 43 1.19 2.71 2.55
N VAL A 44 0.86 1.46 2.21
CA VAL A 44 1.53 0.64 1.19
C VAL A 44 0.48 -0.06 0.33
N ALA A 45 0.70 -0.09 -0.99
CA ALA A 45 -0.13 -0.85 -1.93
C ALA A 45 0.69 -1.97 -2.57
N THR A 46 0.47 -3.22 -2.16
CA THR A 46 1.10 -4.41 -2.76
C THR A 46 0.19 -4.96 -3.86
N GLN A 47 0.44 -4.55 -5.11
CA GLN A 47 -0.36 -4.93 -6.29
C GLN A 47 0.51 -5.58 -7.37
N SER A 48 -0.13 -6.23 -8.35
CA SER A 48 0.49 -7.04 -9.42
C SER A 48 1.28 -8.23 -8.88
N PHE A 49 0.73 -9.44 -9.01
CA PHE A 49 1.28 -10.65 -8.36
C PHE A 49 1.63 -10.40 -6.88
N ALA A 50 0.65 -9.84 -6.15
CA ALA A 50 0.85 -9.30 -4.83
C ALA A 50 1.50 -10.30 -3.86
N ASN A 51 2.59 -9.86 -3.22
CA ASN A 51 3.15 -10.52 -2.06
C ASN A 51 2.62 -9.82 -0.81
N VAL A 52 1.77 -10.50 -0.05
CA VAL A 52 1.12 -9.94 1.14
C VAL A 52 2.09 -9.57 2.25
N ARG A 53 3.32 -10.11 2.25
CA ARG A 53 4.35 -9.76 3.25
C ARG A 53 4.85 -8.32 3.10
N PHE A 54 4.82 -7.77 1.89
CA PHE A 54 5.27 -6.40 1.63
C PHE A 54 4.44 -5.34 2.36
N GLY A 55 3.18 -5.64 2.70
CA GLY A 55 2.34 -4.76 3.51
C GLY A 55 2.93 -4.50 4.90
N PRO A 56 2.98 -5.51 5.79
CA PRO A 56 3.54 -5.35 7.13
C PRO A 56 5.03 -5.01 7.12
N ASP A 57 5.84 -5.57 6.21
CA ASP A 57 7.28 -5.28 6.13
C ASP A 57 7.52 -3.81 5.75
N GLY A 58 6.78 -3.30 4.76
CA GLY A 58 6.87 -1.90 4.33
C GLY A 58 6.39 -0.95 5.41
N LEU A 59 5.27 -1.25 6.08
CA LEU A 59 4.80 -0.45 7.22
C LEU A 59 5.79 -0.45 8.38
N ALA A 60 6.51 -1.56 8.62
CA ALA A 60 7.53 -1.63 9.65
C ALA A 60 8.75 -0.74 9.34
N LEU A 61 9.17 -0.65 8.07
CA LEU A 61 10.25 0.24 7.63
C LEU A 61 9.84 1.72 7.74
N LEU A 62 8.64 2.06 7.27
CA LEU A 62 8.10 3.41 7.40
C LEU A 62 8.00 3.84 8.87
N ALA A 63 7.56 2.95 9.76
CA ALA A 63 7.51 3.21 11.20
C ALA A 63 8.88 3.48 11.84
N GLN A 64 9.96 2.97 11.24
CA GLN A 64 11.33 3.22 11.68
C GLN A 64 11.90 4.54 11.12
N GLY A 65 11.11 5.28 10.34
CA GLY A 65 11.49 6.56 9.76
C GLY A 65 12.16 6.47 8.39
N ALA A 66 12.13 5.30 7.73
CA ALA A 66 12.53 5.20 6.33
C ALA A 66 11.53 5.98 5.44
N ASP A 67 12.03 6.65 4.40
CA ASP A 67 11.16 7.23 3.39
C ASP A 67 10.57 6.16 2.46
N ALA A 68 9.62 6.57 1.61
CA ALA A 68 8.90 5.66 0.72
C ALA A 68 9.83 5.00 -0.31
N GLU A 69 10.80 5.72 -0.86
CA GLU A 69 11.73 5.20 -1.87
C GLU A 69 12.64 4.13 -1.26
N THR A 70 13.24 4.42 -0.12
CA THR A 70 14.10 3.50 0.63
C THR A 70 13.31 2.26 1.05
N THR A 71 12.07 2.44 1.50
CA THR A 71 11.19 1.32 1.86
C THR A 71 10.96 0.40 0.66
N LEU A 72 10.55 0.95 -0.49
CA LEU A 72 10.29 0.16 -1.69
C LEU A 72 11.52 -0.59 -2.21
N ALA A 73 12.72 0.00 -2.08
CA ALA A 73 13.96 -0.65 -2.49
C ALA A 73 14.36 -1.86 -1.63
N GLN A 74 13.78 -2.01 -0.44
CA GLN A 74 14.08 -3.09 0.51
C GLN A 74 13.01 -4.20 0.55
N LEU A 75 11.91 -4.05 -0.20
CA LEU A 75 10.83 -5.04 -0.33
C LEU A 75 11.06 -5.98 -1.51
#